data_AF-A0A6M2CNB3-F1
#
_entry.id   AF-A0A6M2CNB3-F1
#
_cell.length_a   1.000
_cell.length_b   1.000
_cell.length_c   1.000
_cell.angle_alpha   90.00
_cell.angle_beta   90.00
_cell.angle_gamma   90.00
#
_symmetry.space_group_name_H-M   'P 1'
#
loop_
_entity.id
_entity.type
_entity.pdbx_description
1 polymer ?
#
loop_
_entity_poly.entity_id
_entity_poly.type
_entity_poly.pdbx_seq_one_letter_code
_entity_poly.pdbx_strand_id
1 'polypeptide(L)'
;MGMRCPVKCFNRINLLRTLGPFQDACAFEGGIRRISFGQQYTREQQDQILRVLNNSSEKELRKLSISPLNVMRILNHREENSGFTSMDHVGAIDGLQTRSLARICEAILHGKKPQERRPPDRGNSIIPVIPQERIESITDILAIDVSPPFMTWAHVTRDNFVLALDRVQFLDDKAKPHLYNHYEAVQQVLKQLPKASLYVVEQKSQRPKVEVAQSQSQLTVQAMMVALLSHGKKLQPQVVSVKSSAIANLFNLNVGSERVSGQGTLKKLVDDGTISFQGNLKGVYLKETPINKEHYCGVLLLARAFYVLAMT
;
A
#
# COMPACT_ATOMS: atom_id res chain seq x y z
N MET A 1 -15.77 -21.05 59.49
CA MET A 1 -14.80 -21.09 58.38
C MET A 1 -15.34 -20.16 57.30
N GLY A 2 -14.91 -18.90 57.14
CA GLY A 2 -13.56 -18.40 56.82
C GLY A 2 -13.29 -18.65 55.33
N MET A 3 -13.16 -17.69 54.40
CA MET A 3 -12.90 -16.24 54.37
C MET A 3 -13.60 -15.62 53.12
N ARG A 4 -14.28 -14.46 53.16
CA ARG A 4 -13.81 -13.09 52.78
C ARG A 4 -12.76 -13.07 51.65
N CYS A 5 -12.91 -12.32 50.54
CA CYS A 5 -13.20 -10.88 50.45
C CYS A 5 -13.82 -10.44 49.09
N PRO A 6 -14.44 -9.23 48.99
CA PRO A 6 -15.22 -8.81 47.83
C PRO A 6 -14.85 -7.41 47.23
N VAL A 7 -15.40 -7.14 46.03
CA VAL A 7 -15.74 -5.84 45.38
C VAL A 7 -14.65 -4.80 45.02
N LYS A 8 -14.70 -4.28 43.76
CA LYS A 8 -14.94 -2.85 43.36
C LYS A 8 -14.25 -2.51 42.03
N CYS A 9 -15.03 -2.35 40.96
CA CYS A 9 -15.49 -1.06 40.42
C CYS A 9 -14.36 -0.21 39.79
N PHE A 10 -14.24 -0.33 38.47
CA PHE A 10 -13.59 0.66 37.60
C PHE A 10 -14.54 1.86 37.41
N ASN A 11 -14.15 3.04 37.88
CA ASN A 11 -14.55 4.35 37.34
C ASN A 11 -13.88 5.52 38.08
N ARG A 12 -13.13 6.37 37.34
CA ARG A 12 -12.87 7.84 37.51
C ARG A 12 -11.63 8.18 36.66
N ILE A 13 -11.74 8.82 35.49
CA ILE A 13 -11.90 10.28 35.23
C ILE A 13 -10.95 11.16 36.06
N ASN A 14 -9.97 11.73 35.33
CA ASN A 14 -9.29 13.02 35.46
C ASN A 14 -9.29 13.75 36.82
N LEU A 15 -8.09 13.93 37.39
CA LEU A 15 -7.64 15.20 37.97
C LEU A 15 -6.13 15.13 38.26
N LEU A 16 -5.33 16.04 37.70
CA LEU A 16 -4.44 16.92 38.46
C LEU A 16 -3.63 17.81 37.51
N ARG A 17 -4.02 19.08 37.51
CA ARG A 17 -3.28 20.25 37.04
C ARG A 17 -2.32 20.71 38.17
N THR A 18 -1.34 21.51 37.77
CA THR A 18 -0.51 22.46 38.54
C THR A 18 0.61 21.94 39.44
N LEU A 19 1.85 22.10 38.95
CA LEU A 19 2.95 22.74 39.69
C LEU A 19 3.65 23.72 38.73
N GLY A 20 3.73 24.99 39.12
CA GLY A 20 4.65 25.99 38.54
C GLY A 20 5.84 26.22 39.47
N PRO A 21 6.53 27.37 39.37
CA PRO A 21 7.46 27.77 38.32
C PRO A 21 8.92 27.64 38.80
N PHE A 22 9.86 27.44 37.87
CA PHE A 22 11.29 27.69 38.13
C PHE A 22 11.78 28.74 37.13
N GLN A 23 12.20 29.88 37.66
CA GLN A 23 12.93 30.92 36.95
C GLN A 23 14.44 30.64 37.02
N ASP A 24 15.10 31.12 35.96
CA ASP A 24 16.52 31.45 35.79
C ASP A 24 17.57 30.32 35.76
N ALA A 25 18.04 30.02 34.55
CA ALA A 25 19.46 30.16 34.22
C ALA A 25 19.71 30.02 32.70
N CYS A 26 20.57 30.91 32.21
CA CYS A 26 21.35 30.84 30.96
C CYS A 26 20.60 31.12 29.65
N ALA A 27 20.67 32.39 29.27
CA ALA A 27 20.71 32.84 27.90
C ALA A 27 21.75 32.02 27.10
N PHE A 28 21.26 31.17 26.21
CA PHE A 28 22.02 30.72 25.05
C PHE A 28 21.50 31.52 23.86
N GLU A 29 22.28 32.51 23.44
CA GLU A 29 22.25 33.05 22.08
C GLU A 29 22.68 31.93 21.12
N GLY A 30 21.80 30.96 20.90
CA GLY A 30 21.91 29.98 19.84
C GLY A 30 21.24 30.57 18.61
N GLY A 31 21.98 31.33 17.81
CA GLY A 31 21.52 31.76 16.50
C GLY A 31 21.05 30.55 15.70
N ILE A 32 19.74 30.36 15.63
CA ILE A 32 19.13 29.42 14.69
C ILE A 32 19.52 29.98 13.33
N ARG A 33 20.54 29.40 12.69
CA ARG A 33 20.74 29.59 11.26
C ARG A 33 19.44 29.10 10.62
N ARG A 34 18.53 30.02 10.30
CA ARG A 34 17.43 29.76 9.37
C ARG A 34 18.12 29.35 8.08
N ILE A 35 18.18 28.05 7.81
CA ILE A 35 18.60 27.55 6.51
C ILE A 35 17.53 28.08 5.56
N SER A 36 17.89 29.07 4.75
CA SER A 36 16.95 29.67 3.81
C SER A 36 16.50 28.61 2.82
N PHE A 37 15.19 28.58 2.56
CA PHE A 37 14.64 27.66 1.57
C PHE A 37 15.19 28.08 0.21
N GLY A 38 15.81 27.14 -0.51
CA GLY A 38 16.34 27.38 -1.85
C GLY A 38 17.86 27.52 -1.95
N GLN A 39 18.61 27.40 -0.85
CA GLN A 39 20.10 27.34 -0.91
C GLN A 39 20.62 26.21 -1.81
N GLN A 40 19.83 25.16 -2.05
CA GLN A 40 20.19 24.09 -2.97
C GLN A 40 20.07 24.44 -4.46
N TYR A 41 19.52 25.60 -4.82
CA TYR A 41 19.34 26.04 -6.21
C TYR A 41 20.28 27.20 -6.54
N THR A 42 20.85 27.17 -7.75
CA THR A 42 21.61 28.29 -8.33
C THR A 42 20.72 29.52 -8.52
N ARG A 43 21.30 30.72 -8.65
CA ARG A 43 20.49 31.96 -8.81
C ARG A 43 19.59 31.89 -10.04
N GLU A 44 20.10 31.36 -11.13
CA GLU A 44 19.37 31.18 -12.39
C GLU A 44 18.17 30.25 -12.21
N GLN A 45 18.35 29.18 -11.42
CA GLN A 45 17.27 28.26 -11.07
C GLN A 45 16.23 28.91 -10.14
N GLN A 46 16.67 29.69 -9.16
CA GLN A 46 15.75 30.42 -8.27
C GLN A 46 14.89 31.41 -9.07
N ASP A 47 15.50 32.18 -9.98
CA ASP A 47 14.81 33.14 -10.83
C ASP A 47 13.81 32.44 -11.76
N GLN A 48 14.18 31.29 -12.33
CA GLN A 48 13.27 30.46 -13.12
C GLN A 48 12.08 29.98 -12.29
N ILE A 49 12.32 29.46 -11.09
CA ILE A 49 11.26 28.98 -10.18
C ILE A 49 10.29 30.12 -9.84
N LEU A 50 10.80 31.27 -9.41
CA LEU A 50 9.99 32.43 -9.07
C LEU A 50 9.20 32.93 -10.26
N ARG A 51 9.82 33.00 -11.44
CA ARG A 51 9.16 33.41 -12.68
C ARG A 51 7.99 32.48 -13.03
N VAL A 52 8.17 31.16 -12.94
CA VAL A 52 7.09 30.22 -13.25
C VAL A 52 5.97 30.31 -12.21
N LEU A 53 6.28 30.34 -10.92
CA LEU A 53 5.25 30.43 -9.87
C LEU A 53 4.44 31.73 -9.93
N ASN A 54 5.10 32.85 -10.25
CA ASN A 54 4.41 34.14 -10.35
C ASN A 54 3.53 34.26 -11.61
N ASN A 55 3.93 33.66 -12.73
CA ASN A 55 3.24 33.89 -14.01
C ASN A 55 2.33 32.73 -14.46
N SER A 56 2.46 31.55 -13.88
CA SER A 56 1.66 30.39 -14.31
C SER A 56 0.20 30.52 -13.88
N SER A 57 -0.70 30.15 -14.78
CA SER A 57 -2.10 29.90 -14.48
C SER A 57 -2.29 28.59 -13.73
N GLU A 58 -3.47 28.41 -13.12
CA GLU A 58 -3.86 27.14 -12.49
C GLU A 58 -3.70 25.94 -13.43
N LYS A 59 -4.09 26.11 -14.71
CA LYS A 59 -3.99 25.06 -15.73
C LYS A 59 -2.53 24.68 -16.02
N GLU A 60 -1.62 25.64 -16.03
CA GLU A 60 -0.19 25.41 -16.27
C GLU A 60 0.49 24.74 -15.07
N LEU A 61 0.16 25.18 -13.85
CA LEU A 61 0.66 24.54 -12.63
C LEU A 61 0.17 23.08 -12.52
N ARG A 62 -1.06 22.78 -12.96
CA ARG A 62 -1.57 21.40 -13.02
C ARG A 62 -0.80 20.52 -14.01
N LYS A 63 -0.28 21.08 -15.12
CA LYS A 63 0.56 20.32 -16.07
C LYS A 63 1.86 19.82 -15.43
N LEU A 64 2.35 20.50 -14.38
CA LEU A 64 3.51 20.09 -13.58
C LEU A 64 3.20 18.98 -12.57
N SER A 65 2.01 18.38 -12.62
CA SER A 65 1.57 17.28 -11.73
C SER A 65 1.54 17.65 -10.24
N ILE A 66 1.27 18.92 -9.98
CA ILE A 66 1.02 19.46 -8.65
C ILE A 66 -0.40 19.08 -8.25
N SER A 67 -0.61 18.62 -7.02
CA SER A 67 -1.96 18.26 -6.55
C SER A 67 -2.89 19.49 -6.54
N PRO A 68 -4.21 19.32 -6.79
CA PRO A 68 -5.16 20.44 -6.84
C PRO A 68 -5.10 21.33 -5.58
N LEU A 69 -4.98 20.70 -4.41
CA LEU A 69 -4.85 21.39 -3.12
C LEU A 69 -3.59 22.26 -3.04
N ASN A 70 -2.46 21.76 -3.54
CA ASN A 70 -1.20 22.49 -3.52
C ASN A 70 -1.19 23.63 -4.54
N VAL A 71 -1.82 23.45 -5.71
CA VAL A 71 -2.02 24.55 -6.68
C VAL A 71 -2.82 25.68 -6.04
N MET A 72 -3.93 25.36 -5.38
CA MET A 72 -4.76 26.36 -4.69
C MET A 72 -3.96 27.10 -3.61
N ARG A 73 -3.16 26.40 -2.80
CA ARG A 73 -2.29 27.04 -1.79
C ARG A 73 -1.27 27.98 -2.40
N ILE A 74 -0.65 27.60 -3.50
CA ILE A 74 0.31 28.45 -4.22
C ILE A 74 -0.39 29.71 -4.74
N LEU A 75 -1.55 29.56 -5.36
CA LEU A 75 -2.30 30.69 -5.93
C LEU A 75 -2.80 31.64 -4.84
N ASN A 76 -3.38 31.11 -3.75
CA ASN A 76 -3.84 31.93 -2.63
C ASN A 76 -2.68 32.70 -2.00
N HIS A 77 -1.56 32.02 -1.70
CA HIS A 77 -0.40 32.68 -1.10
C HIS A 77 0.19 33.73 -2.04
N ARG A 78 0.20 33.47 -3.35
CA ARG A 78 0.64 34.44 -4.38
C ARG A 78 -0.26 35.68 -4.39
N GLU A 79 -1.58 35.49 -4.34
CA GLU A 79 -2.56 36.57 -4.35
C GLU A 79 -2.47 37.41 -3.06
N GLU A 80 -2.37 36.77 -1.90
CA GLU A 80 -2.25 37.44 -0.59
C GLU A 80 -0.97 38.26 -0.45
N ASN A 81 0.12 37.86 -1.12
CA ASN A 81 1.44 38.47 -0.97
C ASN A 81 1.90 39.25 -2.22
N SER A 82 1.01 39.46 -3.20
CA SER A 82 1.34 40.13 -4.48
C SER A 82 2.50 39.48 -5.25
N GLY A 83 2.66 38.16 -5.10
CA GLY A 83 3.73 37.38 -5.71
C GLY A 83 4.79 36.85 -4.74
N PHE A 84 5.68 36.02 -5.28
CA PHE A 84 6.86 35.51 -4.60
C PHE A 84 8.07 36.38 -4.93
N THR A 85 8.72 36.95 -3.90
CA THR A 85 9.90 37.82 -4.04
C THR A 85 11.23 37.08 -3.83
N SER A 86 11.17 35.93 -3.17
CA SER A 86 12.34 35.12 -2.83
C SER A 86 11.95 33.67 -2.67
N MET A 87 12.94 32.78 -2.68
CA MET A 87 12.70 31.37 -2.37
C MET A 87 12.22 31.18 -0.93
N ASP A 88 12.62 32.03 0.02
CA ASP A 88 12.09 31.98 1.39
C ASP A 88 10.58 32.25 1.44
N HIS A 89 10.08 33.17 0.60
CA HIS A 89 8.63 33.37 0.41
C HIS A 89 7.94 32.10 -0.11
N VAL A 90 8.55 31.40 -1.06
CA VAL A 90 8.04 30.10 -1.54
C VAL A 90 8.06 29.05 -0.43
N GLY A 91 9.07 29.07 0.43
CA GLY A 91 9.19 28.21 1.61
C GLY A 91 8.13 28.45 2.68
N ALA A 92 7.54 29.65 2.70
CA ALA A 92 6.56 30.10 3.69
C ALA A 92 5.10 29.81 3.31
N ILE A 93 4.84 29.06 2.22
CA ILE A 93 3.48 28.70 1.82
C ILE A 93 2.84 27.78 2.87
N ASP A 94 1.77 28.26 3.50
CA ASP A 94 1.11 27.54 4.57
C ASP A 94 0.56 26.17 4.16
N GLY A 95 0.84 25.18 5.01
CA GLY A 95 0.41 23.80 4.83
C GLY A 95 1.15 23.03 3.74
N LEU A 96 2.15 23.63 3.07
CA LEU A 96 2.93 22.98 2.02
C LEU A 96 4.26 22.45 2.59
N GLN A 97 4.40 21.12 2.65
CA GLN A 97 5.60 20.48 3.20
C GLN A 97 6.84 20.77 2.33
N THR A 98 8.01 20.91 2.97
CA THR A 98 9.31 21.16 2.31
C THR A 98 9.62 20.15 1.21
N ARG A 99 9.30 18.86 1.42
CA ARG A 99 9.48 17.81 0.40
C ARG A 99 8.58 18.02 -0.82
N SER A 100 7.34 18.48 -0.61
CA SER A 100 6.41 18.79 -1.70
C SER A 100 6.87 20.00 -2.48
N LEU A 101 7.33 21.04 -1.79
CA LEU A 101 7.93 22.23 -2.40
C LEU A 101 9.17 21.90 -3.24
N ALA A 102 10.09 21.07 -2.72
CA ALA A 102 11.25 20.62 -3.47
C ALA A 102 10.85 19.91 -4.77
N ARG A 103 9.84 19.02 -4.73
CA ARG A 103 9.33 18.36 -5.94
C ARG A 103 8.73 19.33 -6.95
N ILE A 104 8.05 20.37 -6.48
CA ILE A 104 7.48 21.40 -7.36
C ILE A 104 8.59 22.19 -8.04
N CYS A 105 9.61 22.62 -7.29
CA CYS A 105 10.78 23.30 -7.82
C CYS A 105 11.50 22.44 -8.88
N GLU A 106 11.73 21.16 -8.57
CA GLU A 106 12.31 20.19 -9.51
C GLU A 106 11.48 20.03 -10.79
N ALA A 107 10.16 19.96 -10.67
CA ALA A 107 9.25 19.85 -11.82
C ALA A 107 9.26 21.11 -12.69
N ILE A 108 9.47 22.29 -12.10
CA ILE A 108 9.62 23.56 -12.83
C ILE A 108 10.94 23.60 -13.58
N LEU A 109 12.05 23.20 -12.94
CA LEU A 109 13.39 23.30 -13.52
C LEU A 109 13.65 22.27 -14.62
N HIS A 110 13.20 21.04 -14.42
CA HIS A 110 13.55 19.91 -15.27
C HIS A 110 12.35 19.35 -16.05
N GLY A 111 11.19 20.01 -15.96
CA GLY A 111 9.94 19.45 -16.43
C GLY A 111 9.51 18.24 -15.60
N LYS A 112 8.47 17.56 -16.08
CA LYS A 112 8.00 16.32 -15.45
C LYS A 112 9.05 15.22 -15.66
N LYS A 113 9.99 15.06 -14.72
CA LYS A 113 10.88 13.89 -14.69
C LYS A 113 9.96 12.65 -14.78
N PRO A 114 10.17 11.74 -15.75
CA PRO A 114 9.50 10.44 -15.70
C PRO A 114 9.79 9.90 -14.31
N GLN A 115 8.73 9.63 -13.54
CA GLN A 115 8.85 9.28 -12.13
C GLN A 115 9.89 8.16 -12.04
N GLU A 116 11.11 8.47 -11.59
CA GLU A 116 12.14 7.45 -11.43
C GLU A 116 11.53 6.46 -10.47
N ARG A 117 11.27 5.26 -11.01
CA ARG A 117 10.67 4.16 -10.27
C ARG A 117 11.65 3.86 -9.17
N ARG A 118 11.41 4.42 -7.97
CA ARG A 118 12.12 3.96 -6.79
C ARG A 118 11.90 2.45 -6.77
N PRO A 119 12.97 1.64 -6.69
CA PRO A 119 12.81 0.21 -6.53
C PRO A 119 11.85 0.03 -5.34
N PRO A 120 10.84 -0.84 -5.49
CA PRO A 120 9.83 -1.00 -4.47
C PRO A 120 10.53 -1.39 -3.16
N ASP A 121 10.44 -0.51 -2.18
CA ASP A 121 11.02 -0.74 -0.87
C ASP A 121 10.34 -2.00 -0.27
N ARG A 122 11.14 -3.07 -0.09
CA ARG A 122 10.68 -4.35 0.45
C ARG A 122 9.91 -4.14 1.76
N GLY A 123 10.48 -3.31 2.64
CA GLY A 123 9.99 -3.07 3.99
C GLY A 123 8.62 -2.38 4.04
N ASN A 124 8.24 -1.69 2.97
CA ASN A 124 6.95 -1.01 2.87
C ASN A 124 5.94 -1.74 1.99
N SER A 125 6.33 -2.80 1.26
CA SER A 125 5.47 -3.47 0.27
C SER A 125 4.87 -4.79 0.77
N ILE A 126 5.57 -5.51 1.64
CA ILE A 126 5.15 -6.78 2.25
C ILE A 126 4.93 -6.57 3.76
N ILE A 127 3.80 -7.06 4.28
CA ILE A 127 3.41 -6.91 5.68
C ILE A 127 2.97 -8.25 6.29
N PRO A 128 3.49 -8.66 7.45
CA PRO A 128 4.63 -8.05 8.14
C PRO A 128 5.94 -8.28 7.37
N VAL A 129 6.99 -7.56 7.75
CA VAL A 129 8.33 -7.78 7.21
C VAL A 129 8.79 -9.20 7.52
N ILE A 130 9.29 -9.90 6.51
CA ILE A 130 9.78 -11.27 6.64
C ILE A 130 11.31 -11.24 6.78
N PRO A 131 11.91 -11.91 7.77
CA PRO A 131 13.37 -12.04 7.87
C PRO A 131 13.97 -12.72 6.62
N GLN A 132 15.18 -12.31 6.22
CA GLN A 132 15.84 -12.82 5.02
C GLN A 132 16.02 -14.35 5.07
N GLU A 133 16.44 -14.91 6.20
CA GLU A 133 16.56 -16.36 6.41
C GLU A 133 15.23 -17.10 6.12
N ARG A 134 14.11 -16.49 6.54
CA ARG A 134 12.79 -17.05 6.28
C ARG A 134 12.44 -16.97 4.79
N ILE A 135 12.76 -15.86 4.12
CA ILE A 135 12.56 -15.71 2.67
C ILE A 135 13.34 -16.79 1.89
N GLU A 136 14.58 -17.07 2.29
CA GLU A 136 15.42 -18.08 1.66
C GLU A 136 14.85 -19.49 1.82
N SER A 137 14.20 -19.79 2.95
CA SER A 137 13.52 -21.07 3.18
C SER A 137 12.22 -21.29 2.38
N ILE A 138 11.69 -20.25 1.71
CA ILE A 138 10.44 -20.37 0.94
C ILE A 138 10.74 -21.00 -0.41
N THR A 139 10.19 -22.20 -0.63
CA THR A 139 10.26 -22.93 -1.91
C THR A 139 9.05 -22.68 -2.81
N ASP A 140 7.91 -22.35 -2.20
CA ASP A 140 6.62 -22.23 -2.85
C ASP A 140 5.65 -21.39 -2.01
N ILE A 141 4.69 -20.75 -2.66
CA ILE A 141 3.67 -19.93 -2.01
C ILE A 141 2.28 -20.29 -2.50
N LEU A 142 1.29 -20.06 -1.65
CA LEU A 142 -0.10 -19.98 -2.06
C LEU A 142 -0.53 -18.52 -2.11
N ALA A 143 -0.62 -17.95 -3.31
CA ALA A 143 -1.13 -16.61 -3.52
C ALA A 143 -2.67 -16.64 -3.54
N ILE A 144 -3.32 -15.80 -2.74
CA ILE A 144 -4.76 -15.86 -2.49
C ILE A 144 -5.37 -14.47 -2.64
N ASP A 145 -6.40 -14.37 -3.48
CA ASP A 145 -7.33 -13.24 -3.50
C ASP A 145 -8.60 -13.63 -2.75
N VAL A 146 -8.88 -12.89 -1.68
CA VAL A 146 -10.10 -13.02 -0.89
C VAL A 146 -11.08 -11.97 -1.39
N SER A 147 -12.08 -12.42 -2.14
CA SER A 147 -13.14 -11.57 -2.72
C SER A 147 -14.50 -12.23 -2.48
N PRO A 148 -15.03 -12.18 -1.24
CA PRO A 148 -16.29 -12.83 -0.87
C PRO A 148 -17.40 -12.57 -1.90
N PRO A 149 -18.11 -13.63 -2.32
CA PRO A 149 -18.18 -14.96 -1.71
C PRO A 149 -17.09 -15.93 -2.17
N PHE A 150 -16.18 -15.49 -3.04
CA PHE A 150 -15.19 -16.33 -3.70
C PHE A 150 -13.81 -16.18 -3.07
N MET A 151 -13.06 -17.28 -3.10
CA MET A 151 -11.63 -17.30 -2.87
C MET A 151 -10.96 -17.80 -4.16
N THR A 152 -10.06 -17.00 -4.70
CA THR A 152 -9.23 -17.42 -5.84
C THR A 152 -7.82 -17.63 -5.32
N TRP A 153 -7.13 -18.68 -5.77
CA TRP A 153 -5.77 -18.95 -5.32
C TRP A 153 -4.93 -19.60 -6.41
N ALA A 154 -3.61 -19.40 -6.32
CA ALA A 154 -2.61 -20.03 -7.16
C ALA A 154 -1.45 -20.56 -6.30
N HIS A 155 -1.09 -21.83 -6.49
CA HIS A 155 0.09 -22.45 -5.88
C HIS A 155 1.28 -22.31 -6.84
N VAL A 156 2.30 -21.56 -6.43
CA VAL A 156 3.39 -21.15 -7.32
C VAL A 156 4.74 -21.38 -6.66
N THR A 157 5.65 -22.05 -7.36
CA THR A 157 7.03 -22.26 -6.88
C THR A 157 7.88 -20.99 -6.99
N ARG A 158 9.03 -20.99 -6.31
CA ARG A 158 10.03 -19.91 -6.40
C ARG A 158 10.48 -19.62 -7.83
N ASP A 159 10.49 -20.65 -8.67
CA ASP A 159 10.85 -20.57 -10.09
C ASP A 159 9.70 -20.10 -10.99
N ASN A 160 8.61 -19.58 -10.41
CA ASN A 160 7.41 -19.09 -11.12
C ASN A 160 6.68 -20.19 -11.90
N PHE A 161 6.74 -21.42 -11.40
CA PHE A 161 5.97 -22.54 -11.94
C PHE A 161 4.63 -22.65 -11.21
N VAL A 162 3.53 -22.56 -11.95
CA VAL A 162 2.16 -22.67 -11.43
C VAL A 162 1.79 -24.15 -11.32
N LEU A 163 1.70 -24.63 -10.07
CA LEU A 163 1.41 -26.04 -9.74
C LEU A 163 -0.09 -26.34 -9.72
N ALA A 164 -0.88 -25.36 -9.28
CA ALA A 164 -2.34 -25.46 -9.19
C ALA A 164 -2.95 -24.05 -9.13
N LEU A 165 -4.22 -23.95 -9.54
CA LEU A 165 -4.98 -22.71 -9.63
C LEU A 165 -6.46 -23.06 -9.53
N ASP A 166 -7.20 -22.37 -8.68
CA ASP A 166 -8.64 -22.59 -8.56
C ASP A 166 -9.38 -21.35 -8.02
N ARG A 167 -10.69 -21.33 -8.25
CA ARG A 167 -11.63 -20.33 -7.73
C ARG A 167 -12.83 -21.06 -7.13
N VAL A 168 -12.98 -20.91 -5.82
CA VAL A 168 -14.03 -21.59 -5.06
C VAL A 168 -14.99 -20.58 -4.44
N GLN A 169 -16.28 -20.83 -4.55
CA GLN A 169 -17.29 -20.15 -3.73
C GLN A 169 -17.28 -20.78 -2.35
N PHE A 170 -16.95 -20.00 -1.32
CA PHE A 170 -16.86 -20.49 0.04
C PHE A 170 -17.90 -19.87 0.98
N LEU A 171 -18.53 -18.76 0.57
CA LEU A 171 -19.65 -18.14 1.27
C LEU A 171 -20.91 -18.17 0.41
N ASP A 172 -22.06 -18.17 1.07
CA ASP A 172 -23.34 -17.96 0.40
C ASP A 172 -23.57 -16.45 0.20
N ASP A 173 -23.75 -16.03 -1.05
CA ASP A 173 -24.05 -14.65 -1.45
C ASP A 173 -25.32 -14.09 -0.81
N LYS A 174 -26.27 -14.96 -0.48
CA LYS A 174 -27.58 -14.58 0.05
C LYS A 174 -27.61 -14.54 1.57
N ALA A 175 -26.59 -15.12 2.22
CA ALA A 175 -26.54 -15.18 3.66
C ALA A 175 -26.15 -13.82 4.26
N LYS A 176 -26.82 -13.45 5.37
CA LYS A 176 -26.40 -12.27 6.13
C LYS A 176 -24.99 -12.49 6.69
N PRO A 177 -24.10 -11.50 6.60
CA PRO A 177 -22.74 -11.64 7.11
C PRO A 177 -22.78 -11.80 8.64
N HIS A 178 -22.37 -12.99 9.10
CA HIS A 178 -22.24 -13.31 10.52
C HIS A 178 -20.87 -13.93 10.79
N LEU A 179 -20.24 -13.58 11.91
CA LEU A 179 -18.87 -13.99 12.21
C LEU A 179 -18.72 -15.52 12.22
N TYR A 180 -19.69 -16.23 12.80
CA TYR A 180 -19.66 -17.70 12.87
C TYR A 180 -19.73 -18.34 11.48
N ASN A 181 -20.55 -17.79 10.58
CA ASN A 181 -20.67 -18.30 9.21
C ASN A 181 -19.36 -18.10 8.44
N HIS A 182 -18.69 -16.97 8.63
CA HIS A 182 -17.35 -16.75 8.05
C HIS A 182 -16.34 -17.73 8.63
N TYR A 183 -16.35 -17.96 9.95
CA TYR A 183 -15.44 -18.89 10.60
C TYR A 183 -15.59 -20.32 10.06
N GLU A 184 -16.83 -20.83 10.02
CA GLU A 184 -17.12 -22.16 9.49
C GLU A 184 -16.71 -22.28 8.01
N ALA A 185 -17.10 -21.31 7.18
CA ALA A 185 -16.74 -21.25 5.77
C ALA A 185 -15.21 -21.24 5.55
N VAL A 186 -14.48 -20.43 6.34
CA VAL A 186 -13.01 -20.38 6.30
C VAL A 186 -12.42 -21.72 6.72
N GLN A 187 -12.91 -22.35 7.79
CA GLN A 187 -12.43 -23.67 8.20
C GLN A 187 -12.63 -24.72 7.11
N GLN A 188 -13.73 -24.69 6.36
CA GLN A 188 -13.97 -25.64 5.27
C GLN A 188 -13.08 -25.37 4.06
N VAL A 189 -12.94 -24.11 3.63
CA VAL A 189 -12.11 -23.79 2.46
C VAL A 189 -10.63 -24.05 2.73
N LEU A 190 -10.14 -23.80 3.95
CA LEU A 190 -8.74 -24.06 4.31
C LEU A 190 -8.36 -25.55 4.22
N LYS A 191 -9.31 -26.48 4.35
CA LYS A 191 -9.06 -27.92 4.14
C LYS A 191 -8.82 -28.29 2.68
N GLN A 192 -9.30 -27.47 1.75
CA GLN A 192 -9.17 -27.68 0.31
C GLN A 192 -7.89 -27.05 -0.25
N LEU A 193 -7.32 -26.07 0.46
CA LEU A 193 -6.10 -25.40 0.02
C LEU A 193 -4.89 -26.33 0.09
N PRO A 194 -4.01 -26.32 -0.93
CA PRO A 194 -2.74 -27.02 -0.83
C PRO A 194 -1.89 -26.42 0.29
N LYS A 195 -1.05 -27.26 0.90
CA LYS A 195 -0.03 -26.79 1.84
C LYS A 195 1.07 -26.09 1.06
N ALA A 196 1.50 -24.93 1.56
CA ALA A 196 2.60 -24.17 0.98
C ALA A 196 3.56 -23.66 2.07
N SER A 197 4.75 -23.24 1.67
CA SER A 197 5.74 -22.68 2.60
C SER A 197 5.29 -21.34 3.20
N LEU A 198 4.49 -20.57 2.46
CA LEU A 198 3.90 -19.30 2.87
C LEU A 198 2.58 -19.03 2.14
N TYR A 199 1.64 -18.37 2.80
CA TYR A 199 0.39 -17.88 2.21
C TYR A 199 0.50 -16.37 1.97
N VAL A 200 0.18 -15.92 0.77
CA VAL A 200 0.35 -14.53 0.34
C VAL A 200 -1.01 -13.97 -0.05
N VAL A 201 -1.46 -12.88 0.56
CA VAL A 201 -2.72 -12.21 0.24
C VAL A 201 -2.49 -10.81 -0.31
N GLU A 202 -3.41 -10.31 -1.13
CA GLU A 202 -3.40 -8.90 -1.52
C GLU A 202 -4.03 -8.02 -0.44
N GLN A 203 -3.33 -6.95 -0.05
CA GLN A 203 -3.89 -5.86 0.75
C GLN A 203 -4.44 -4.77 -0.18
N LYS A 204 -5.75 -4.82 -0.42
CA LYS A 204 -6.47 -3.81 -1.18
C LYS A 204 -6.61 -2.51 -0.37
N SER A 205 -6.50 -1.37 -1.03
CA SER A 205 -6.75 -0.06 -0.39
C SER A 205 -8.24 0.08 -0.09
N GLN A 206 -8.60 0.42 1.14
CA GLN A 206 -10.00 0.64 1.49
C GLN A 206 -10.51 1.95 0.92
N ARG A 207 -11.58 1.90 0.12
CA ARG A 207 -12.30 3.09 -0.36
C ARG A 207 -13.37 3.49 0.68
N PRO A 208 -13.40 4.75 1.14
CA PRO A 208 -14.09 5.12 2.38
C PRO A 208 -15.63 5.18 2.35
N LYS A 209 -16.35 4.94 1.24
CA LYS A 209 -17.80 5.25 1.17
C LYS A 209 -18.77 4.24 0.57
N VAL A 210 -18.37 3.30 -0.30
CA VAL A 210 -19.35 2.47 -1.06
C VAL A 210 -19.22 0.96 -0.81
N GLU A 211 -18.05 0.48 -0.38
CA GLU A 211 -17.76 -0.98 -0.31
C GLU A 211 -17.49 -1.46 1.12
N VAL A 212 -18.05 -0.79 2.14
CA VAL A 212 -17.70 -1.05 3.54
C VAL A 212 -18.01 -2.49 3.96
N ALA A 213 -19.17 -3.04 3.58
CA ALA A 213 -19.56 -4.40 3.96
C ALA A 213 -18.69 -5.48 3.30
N GLN A 214 -18.40 -5.34 2.00
CA GLN A 214 -17.51 -6.27 1.27
C GLN A 214 -16.08 -6.18 1.79
N SER A 215 -15.59 -4.97 2.05
CA SER A 215 -14.27 -4.73 2.64
C SER A 215 -14.16 -5.31 4.06
N GLN A 216 -15.23 -5.23 4.86
CA GLN A 216 -15.29 -5.84 6.19
C GLN A 216 -15.30 -7.37 6.11
N SER A 217 -16.08 -7.97 5.21
CA SER A 217 -16.11 -9.42 5.02
C SER A 217 -14.74 -9.93 4.56
N GLN A 218 -14.11 -9.27 3.58
CA GLN A 218 -12.75 -9.60 3.15
C GLN A 218 -11.75 -9.53 4.30
N LEU A 219 -11.74 -8.44 5.07
CA LEU A 219 -10.82 -8.28 6.20
C LEU A 219 -11.07 -9.34 7.29
N THR A 220 -12.34 -9.66 7.57
CA THR A 220 -12.73 -10.70 8.52
C THR A 220 -12.19 -12.06 8.11
N VAL A 221 -12.35 -12.43 6.84
CA VAL A 221 -11.83 -13.69 6.28
C VAL A 221 -10.30 -13.72 6.34
N GLN A 222 -9.63 -12.65 5.91
CA GLN A 222 -8.16 -12.57 5.96
C GLN A 222 -7.65 -12.67 7.41
N ALA A 223 -8.30 -12.01 8.38
CA ALA A 223 -7.92 -12.12 9.79
C ALA A 223 -8.08 -13.55 10.33
N MET A 224 -9.17 -14.24 9.98
CA MET A 224 -9.37 -15.65 10.34
C MET A 224 -8.30 -16.55 9.71
N MET A 225 -7.95 -16.33 8.44
CA MET A 225 -6.88 -17.07 7.79
C MET A 225 -5.54 -16.85 8.49
N VAL A 226 -5.19 -15.61 8.83
CA VAL A 226 -3.97 -15.30 9.60
C VAL A 226 -3.97 -16.07 10.91
N ALA A 227 -5.06 -16.02 11.68
CA ALA A 227 -5.15 -16.71 12.97
C ALA A 227 -5.04 -18.24 12.82
N LEU A 228 -5.85 -18.83 11.93
CA LEU A 228 -5.96 -20.28 11.78
C LEU A 228 -4.72 -20.92 11.14
N LEU A 229 -4.12 -20.28 10.14
CA LEU A 229 -2.92 -20.80 9.48
C LEU A 229 -1.66 -20.61 10.33
N SER A 230 -1.63 -19.57 11.17
CA SER A 230 -0.48 -19.26 12.02
C SER A 230 -0.51 -20.00 13.36
N HIS A 231 -1.67 -20.47 13.82
CA HIS A 231 -1.81 -21.11 15.12
C HIS A 231 -0.88 -22.34 15.27
N GLY A 232 -0.09 -22.36 16.35
CA GLY A 232 0.82 -23.46 16.67
C GLY A 232 2.02 -23.63 15.72
N LYS A 233 2.24 -22.70 14.78
CA LYS A 233 3.38 -22.77 13.85
C LYS A 233 4.62 -22.13 14.45
N LYS A 234 5.73 -22.86 14.40
CA LYS A 234 7.06 -22.40 14.86
C LYS A 234 7.61 -21.29 13.96
N LEU A 235 7.45 -21.44 12.64
CA LEU A 235 7.89 -20.46 11.66
C LEU A 235 6.80 -19.41 11.48
N GLN A 236 7.14 -18.13 11.62
CA GLN A 236 6.22 -17.01 11.45
C GLN A 236 6.89 -15.91 10.61
N PRO A 237 6.11 -15.08 9.88
CA PRO A 237 4.67 -15.23 9.64
C PRO A 237 4.34 -16.42 8.72
N GLN A 238 3.12 -16.95 8.81
CA GLN A 238 2.58 -17.92 7.84
C GLN A 238 1.75 -17.26 6.74
N VAL A 239 1.12 -16.14 7.05
CA VAL A 239 0.34 -15.34 6.10
C VAL A 239 0.95 -13.95 6.04
N VAL A 240 1.22 -13.47 4.82
CA VAL A 240 1.67 -12.09 4.57
C VAL A 240 0.80 -11.41 3.55
N SER A 241 0.79 -10.09 3.61
CA SER A 241 0.05 -9.24 2.70
C SER A 241 0.99 -8.44 1.81
N VAL A 242 0.70 -8.39 0.50
CA VAL A 242 1.38 -7.50 -0.44
C VAL A 242 0.46 -6.34 -0.76
N LYS A 243 0.96 -5.10 -0.66
CA LYS A 243 0.16 -3.90 -0.96
C LYS A 243 -0.28 -3.89 -2.43
N SER A 244 -1.56 -3.64 -2.67
CA SER A 244 -2.12 -3.51 -4.02
C SER A 244 -1.39 -2.48 -4.88
N SER A 245 -0.96 -1.36 -4.28
CA SER A 245 -0.19 -0.33 -4.96
C SER A 245 1.19 -0.82 -5.41
N ALA A 246 1.85 -1.70 -4.65
CA ALA A 246 3.14 -2.28 -5.04
C ALA A 246 2.97 -3.19 -6.27
N ILE A 247 1.92 -4.03 -6.29
CA ILE A 247 1.59 -4.88 -7.42
C ILE A 247 1.28 -4.03 -8.66
N ALA A 248 0.41 -3.02 -8.51
CA ALA A 248 0.02 -2.16 -9.61
C ALA A 248 1.20 -1.36 -10.19
N ASN A 249 2.09 -0.86 -9.33
CA ASN A 249 3.29 -0.15 -9.77
C ASN A 249 4.29 -1.08 -10.47
N LEU A 250 4.50 -2.29 -9.94
CA LEU A 250 5.44 -3.26 -10.50
C LEU A 250 5.05 -3.64 -11.94
N PHE A 251 3.75 -3.85 -12.19
CA PHE A 251 3.24 -4.29 -13.49
C PHE A 251 2.64 -3.17 -14.34
N ASN A 252 2.78 -1.90 -13.94
CA ASN A 252 2.23 -0.73 -14.62
C ASN A 252 0.73 -0.83 -14.91
N LEU A 253 -0.03 -1.25 -13.90
CA LEU A 253 -1.48 -1.45 -13.99
C LEU A 253 -2.28 -0.19 -13.65
N ASN A 254 -1.65 0.97 -13.45
CA ASN A 254 -2.36 2.20 -13.09
C ASN A 254 -2.56 3.10 -14.32
N VAL A 255 -3.79 3.53 -14.56
CA VAL A 255 -4.14 4.61 -15.48
C VAL A 255 -4.81 5.71 -14.65
N GLY A 256 -4.07 6.79 -14.38
CA GLY A 256 -4.50 7.80 -13.41
C GLY A 256 -4.52 7.21 -11.99
N SER A 257 -5.68 7.25 -11.33
CA SER A 257 -5.91 6.67 -10.00
C SER A 257 -6.57 5.29 -10.03
N GLU A 258 -6.87 4.77 -11.22
CA GLU A 258 -7.57 3.51 -11.39
C GLU A 258 -6.62 2.39 -11.80
N ARG A 259 -6.83 1.21 -11.24
CA ARG A 259 -6.13 -0.01 -11.64
C ARG A 259 -6.88 -0.65 -12.81
N VAL A 260 -6.17 -0.93 -13.89
CA VAL A 260 -6.68 -1.63 -15.07
C VAL A 260 -6.38 -3.13 -15.01
N SER A 261 -7.01 -3.90 -15.91
CA SER A 261 -6.82 -5.35 -16.03
C SER A 261 -5.35 -5.72 -16.22
N GLY A 262 -4.92 -6.78 -15.53
CA GLY A 262 -3.59 -7.33 -15.66
C GLY A 262 -3.41 -8.36 -16.78
N GLN A 263 -4.48 -8.77 -17.46
CA GLN A 263 -4.44 -9.94 -18.36
C GLN A 263 -3.44 -9.78 -19.51
N GLY A 264 -3.30 -8.57 -20.07
CA GLY A 264 -2.30 -8.29 -21.11
C GLY A 264 -0.87 -8.42 -20.59
N THR A 265 -0.62 -8.00 -19.34
CA THR A 265 0.69 -8.16 -18.69
C THR A 265 0.98 -9.62 -18.38
N LEU A 266 0.00 -10.35 -17.82
CA LEU A 266 0.16 -11.78 -17.57
C LEU A 266 0.42 -12.56 -18.86
N LYS A 267 -0.29 -12.24 -19.95
CA LYS A 267 -0.07 -12.88 -21.25
C LYS A 267 1.39 -12.74 -21.69
N LYS A 268 1.98 -11.55 -21.58
CA LYS A 268 3.40 -11.32 -21.91
C LYS A 268 4.33 -12.19 -21.06
N LEU A 269 4.10 -12.23 -19.74
CA LEU A 269 4.89 -13.05 -18.80
C LEU A 269 4.77 -14.56 -19.07
N VAL A 270 3.65 -15.00 -19.65
CA VAL A 270 3.44 -16.41 -20.02
C VAL A 270 4.06 -16.72 -21.38
N ASP A 271 4.00 -15.77 -22.31
CA ASP A 271 4.56 -15.91 -23.65
C ASP A 271 6.11 -15.85 -23.65
N ASP A 272 6.71 -15.07 -22.73
CA ASP A 272 8.16 -14.97 -22.55
C ASP A 272 8.76 -16.06 -21.62
N GLY A 273 7.91 -16.92 -21.05
CA GLY A 273 8.33 -18.02 -20.17
C GLY A 273 8.58 -17.63 -18.72
N THR A 274 8.43 -16.34 -18.34
CA THR A 274 8.60 -15.88 -16.95
C THR A 274 7.63 -16.56 -15.99
N ILE A 275 6.40 -16.84 -16.43
CA ILE A 275 5.41 -17.64 -15.70
C ILE A 275 5.09 -18.87 -16.54
N SER A 276 5.35 -20.04 -15.97
CA SER A 276 5.13 -21.32 -16.62
C SER A 276 4.07 -22.14 -15.87
N PHE A 277 3.28 -22.93 -16.61
CA PHE A 277 2.20 -23.73 -16.04
C PHE A 277 2.56 -25.21 -16.04
N GLN A 278 2.22 -25.91 -14.96
CA GLN A 278 2.37 -27.36 -14.90
C GLN A 278 1.34 -28.07 -15.78
N GLY A 279 1.81 -29.02 -16.59
CA GLY A 279 0.96 -29.90 -17.39
C GLY A 279 -0.05 -29.11 -18.24
N ASN A 280 -1.33 -29.45 -18.14
CA ASN A 280 -2.39 -28.84 -18.93
C ASN A 280 -3.02 -27.58 -18.28
N LEU A 281 -2.45 -27.04 -17.19
CA LEU A 281 -3.04 -25.89 -16.50
C LEU A 281 -3.13 -24.64 -17.39
N LYS A 282 -2.18 -24.45 -18.31
CA LYS A 282 -2.27 -23.39 -19.32
C LYS A 282 -3.52 -23.55 -20.18
N GLY A 283 -3.82 -24.77 -20.61
CA GLY A 283 -5.03 -25.09 -21.38
C GLY A 283 -6.31 -24.86 -20.58
N VAL A 284 -6.31 -25.20 -19.29
CA VAL A 284 -7.43 -24.92 -18.37
C VAL A 284 -7.66 -23.41 -18.27
N TYR A 285 -6.61 -22.64 -17.93
CA TYR A 285 -6.67 -21.18 -17.86
C TYR A 285 -7.17 -20.54 -19.17
N LEU A 286 -6.72 -21.03 -20.34
CA LEU A 286 -7.14 -20.47 -21.63
C LEU A 286 -8.62 -20.73 -21.95
N LYS A 287 -9.22 -21.79 -21.42
CA LYS A 287 -10.65 -22.12 -21.62
C LYS A 287 -11.59 -21.35 -20.69
N GLU A 288 -11.05 -20.66 -19.70
CA GLU A 288 -11.84 -19.93 -18.71
C GLU A 288 -12.53 -18.69 -19.28
N THR A 289 -13.59 -18.28 -18.59
CA THR A 289 -14.31 -17.06 -18.92
C THR A 289 -13.41 -15.83 -18.73
N PRO A 290 -13.66 -14.72 -19.45
CA PRO A 290 -12.88 -13.49 -19.25
C PRO A 290 -12.88 -12.98 -17.80
N ILE A 291 -13.97 -13.22 -17.06
CA ILE A 291 -14.13 -12.86 -15.65
C ILE A 291 -13.21 -13.73 -14.77
N ASN A 292 -13.26 -15.06 -14.93
CA ASN A 292 -12.39 -15.96 -14.18
C ASN A 292 -10.91 -15.73 -14.48
N LYS A 293 -10.58 -15.45 -15.75
CA LYS A 293 -9.22 -15.07 -16.16
C LYS A 293 -8.71 -13.84 -15.43
N GLU A 294 -9.56 -12.85 -15.14
CA GLU A 294 -9.15 -11.68 -14.36
C GLU A 294 -8.79 -12.05 -12.91
N HIS A 295 -9.61 -12.89 -12.27
CA HIS A 295 -9.32 -13.35 -10.91
C HIS A 295 -8.04 -14.18 -10.84
N TYR A 296 -7.85 -15.10 -11.78
CA TYR A 296 -6.61 -15.87 -11.92
C TYR A 296 -5.41 -14.98 -12.23
N CYS A 297 -5.60 -13.97 -13.07
CA CYS A 297 -4.58 -12.97 -13.33
C CYS A 297 -4.17 -12.23 -12.05
N GLY A 298 -5.13 -11.86 -11.20
CA GLY A 298 -4.87 -11.22 -9.92
C GLY A 298 -3.92 -12.03 -9.04
N VAL A 299 -4.22 -13.31 -8.81
CA VAL A 299 -3.40 -14.17 -7.94
C VAL A 299 -2.04 -14.55 -8.55
N LEU A 300 -1.96 -14.69 -9.88
CA LEU A 300 -0.68 -14.96 -10.55
C LEU A 300 0.25 -13.74 -10.52
N LEU A 301 -0.30 -12.53 -10.74
CA LEU A 301 0.48 -11.30 -10.59
C LEU A 301 0.83 -11.04 -9.12
N LEU A 302 -0.04 -11.37 -8.16
CA LEU A 302 0.29 -11.32 -6.73
C LEU A 302 1.48 -12.24 -6.39
N ALA A 303 1.46 -13.49 -6.87
CA ALA A 303 2.55 -14.43 -6.65
C ALA A 303 3.86 -13.91 -7.23
N ARG A 304 3.84 -13.42 -8.47
CA ARG A 304 5.01 -12.84 -9.13
C ARG A 304 5.51 -11.60 -8.39
N ALA A 305 4.61 -10.71 -7.97
CA ALA A 305 4.98 -9.52 -7.20
C ALA A 305 5.68 -9.91 -5.91
N PHE A 306 5.15 -10.89 -5.17
CA PHE A 306 5.80 -11.38 -3.96
C PHE A 306 7.24 -11.83 -4.22
N TYR A 307 7.47 -12.69 -5.21
CA TYR A 307 8.82 -13.17 -5.50
C TYR A 307 9.77 -12.06 -5.96
N VAL A 308 9.31 -11.12 -6.78
CA VAL A 308 10.13 -9.97 -7.17
C VAL A 308 10.48 -9.11 -5.95
N LEU A 309 9.49 -8.77 -5.12
CA LEU A 309 9.67 -7.91 -3.95
C LEU A 309 10.47 -8.59 -2.83
N ALA A 310 10.36 -9.90 -2.68
CA ALA A 310 11.08 -10.64 -1.65
C ALA A 310 12.55 -10.88 -2.03
N MET A 311 12.90 -10.82 -3.32
CA MET A 311 14.26 -11.10 -3.82
C MET A 311 15.09 -9.86 -4.19
N THR A 312 14.54 -8.64 -4.18
CA THR A 312 15.23 -7.36 -4.53
C THR A 312 16.00 -6.69 -3.40
#